data_AF-A0ABD5SMZ8-F1
#
_entry.id   AF-A0ABD5SMZ8-F1
#
_cell.length_a   1.000
_cell.length_b   1.000
_cell.length_c   1.000
_cell.angle_alpha   90.00
_cell.angle_beta   90.00
_cell.angle_gamma   90.00
#
_symmetry.space_group_name_H-M   'P 1'
#
loop_
_entity.id
_entity.type
_entity.pdbx_description
1 polymer ?
#
loop_
_entity_poly.entity_id
_entity_poly.type
_entity_poly.pdbx_seq_one_letter_code
_entity_poly.pdbx_strand_id
1 'polypeptide(L)'
;MTSIRDLLGESLGIGETYRLRLEEHDETLVADHPNDASPMDIAVVEGLNRLEERPPPEPVTVEVVARVIDGCIAGRVVDTDPDHR
;
A
#
# COMPACT_ATOMS: atom_id res chain seq x y z
N MET A 1 -20.13 1.42 -19.76
CA MET A 1 -20.75 0.98 -18.49
C MET A 1 -19.61 0.77 -17.51
N THR A 2 -19.21 1.81 -16.81
CA THR A 2 -18.25 1.72 -15.71
C THR A 2 -19.06 1.87 -14.44
N SER A 3 -19.13 0.79 -13.66
CA SER A 3 -19.80 0.82 -12.36
C SER A 3 -18.94 1.68 -11.42
N ILE A 4 -19.55 2.37 -10.45
CA ILE A 4 -18.81 3.10 -9.39
C ILE A 4 -17.78 2.19 -8.69
N ARG A 5 -18.05 0.88 -8.64
CA ARG A 5 -17.10 -0.12 -8.13
C ARG A 5 -15.85 -0.30 -9.00
N ASP A 6 -15.97 -0.16 -10.33
CA ASP A 6 -14.83 -0.28 -11.24
C ASP A 6 -13.95 0.98 -11.20
N LEU A 7 -14.58 2.15 -11.12
CA LEU A 7 -13.87 3.43 -11.00
C LEU A 7 -13.09 3.52 -9.68
N LEU A 8 -13.64 3.00 -8.58
CA LEU A 8 -12.94 2.90 -7.30
C LEU A 8 -11.79 1.88 -7.35
N GLY A 9 -11.96 0.76 -8.05
CA GLY A 9 -10.89 -0.21 -8.22
C GLY A 9 -9.69 0.33 -9.00
N GLU A 10 -9.95 1.08 -10.08
CA GLU A 10 -8.92 1.76 -10.87
C GLU A 10 -8.24 2.90 -10.10
N SER A 11 -9.01 3.68 -9.33
CA SER A 11 -8.44 4.81 -8.56
C SER A 11 -7.63 4.36 -7.34
N LEU A 12 -7.98 3.23 -6.73
CA LEU A 12 -7.23 2.60 -5.65
C LEU A 12 -6.02 1.78 -6.14
N GLY A 13 -5.84 1.60 -7.46
CA GLY A 13 -4.70 0.87 -8.01
C GLY A 13 -4.62 -0.60 -7.56
N ILE A 14 -5.76 -1.28 -7.39
CA ILE A 14 -5.77 -2.67 -6.94
C ILE A 14 -4.99 -3.57 -7.93
N GLY A 15 -4.03 -4.33 -7.41
CA GLY A 15 -3.12 -5.18 -8.18
C GLY A 15 -1.89 -4.45 -8.72
N GLU A 16 -1.82 -3.12 -8.55
CA GLU A 16 -0.63 -2.33 -8.88
C GLU A 16 0.37 -2.37 -7.73
N THR A 17 1.64 -2.19 -8.07
CA THR A 17 2.74 -2.10 -7.10
C THR A 17 3.33 -0.70 -7.08
N TYR A 18 3.54 -0.19 -5.86
CA TYR A 18 4.09 1.14 -5.65
C TYR A 18 5.26 1.07 -4.68
N ARG A 19 6.28 1.89 -4.92
CA ARG A 19 7.39 2.08 -3.99
C ARG A 19 7.01 3.17 -2.98
N LEU A 20 6.71 2.77 -1.76
CA LEU A 20 6.13 3.62 -0.72
C LEU A 20 7.04 3.69 0.50
N ARG A 21 7.14 4.88 1.08
CA ARG A 21 7.72 5.05 2.41
C ARG A 21 6.64 4.75 3.43
N LEU A 22 6.88 3.78 4.30
CA LEU A 22 5.92 3.42 5.34
C LEU A 22 6.17 4.25 6.59
N GLU A 23 5.09 4.70 7.19
CA GLU A 23 5.05 5.34 8.50
C GLU A 23 4.24 4.48 9.45
N GLU A 24 4.59 4.47 10.73
CA GLU A 24 3.80 3.79 11.75
C GLU A 24 2.79 4.75 12.34
N HIS A 25 1.50 4.44 12.19
CA HIS A 25 0.39 5.14 12.85
C HIS A 25 -0.48 4.10 13.55
N ASP A 26 -0.77 4.31 14.83
CA ASP A 26 -1.60 3.41 15.64
C ASP A 26 -1.22 1.92 15.49
N GLU A 27 0.09 1.60 15.63
CA GLU A 27 0.67 0.25 15.51
C GLU A 27 0.53 -0.39 14.11
N THR A 28 0.04 0.36 13.13
CA THR A 28 -0.16 -0.06 11.74
C THR A 28 0.81 0.69 10.83
N LEU A 29 1.39 -0.02 9.86
CA LEU A 29 2.21 0.64 8.84
C LEU A 29 1.30 1.20 7.76
N VAL A 30 1.35 2.50 7.54
CA VAL A 30 0.54 3.23 6.56
C VAL A 30 1.46 4.03 5.63
N ALA A 31 0.98 4.29 4.44
CA ALA A 31 1.65 5.15 3.48
C ALA A 31 0.63 5.95 2.69
N ASP A 32 0.99 7.19 2.37
CA ASP A 32 0.20 8.03 1.48
C ASP A 32 0.03 7.33 0.12
N HIS A 33 -1.18 7.43 -0.42
CA HIS A 33 -1.46 6.85 -1.73
C HIS A 33 -0.82 7.71 -2.83
N PRO A 34 0.00 7.14 -3.75
CA PRO A 34 0.71 7.93 -4.75
C PRO A 34 -0.21 8.53 -5.83
N ASN A 35 -1.42 7.98 -5.94
CA ASN A 35 -2.50 8.60 -6.70
C ASN A 35 -3.24 9.62 -5.84
N ASP A 36 -3.05 10.91 -6.11
CA ASP A 36 -3.74 12.02 -5.43
C ASP A 36 -5.27 11.95 -5.55
N ALA A 37 -5.80 11.22 -6.54
CA ALA A 37 -7.23 10.99 -6.69
C ALA A 37 -7.76 9.87 -5.77
N SER A 38 -6.88 9.13 -5.09
CA SER A 38 -7.28 8.12 -4.14
C SER A 38 -7.90 8.78 -2.90
N PRO A 39 -9.11 8.39 -2.50
CA PRO A 39 -9.71 8.90 -1.27
C PRO A 39 -9.17 8.22 0.00
N MET A 40 -8.23 7.27 -0.13
CA MET A 40 -7.75 6.41 0.97
C MET A 40 -6.23 6.23 0.90
N ASP A 41 -5.61 6.20 2.08
CA ASP A 41 -4.21 5.81 2.28
C ASP A 41 -4.04 4.28 2.21
N ILE A 42 -2.79 3.83 2.10
CA ILE A 42 -2.43 2.42 1.97
C ILE A 42 -1.96 1.89 3.32
N ALA A 43 -2.72 0.97 3.92
CA ALA A 43 -2.36 0.28 5.16
C ALA A 43 -1.70 -1.06 4.86
N VAL A 44 -0.42 -1.18 5.17
CA VAL A 44 0.36 -2.41 4.98
C VAL A 44 0.10 -3.38 6.12
N VAL A 45 -0.65 -4.44 5.79
CA VAL A 45 -1.06 -5.48 6.74
C VAL A 45 -0.52 -6.87 6.39
N GLU A 46 -0.01 -7.04 5.17
CA GLU A 46 0.53 -8.30 4.66
C GLU A 46 1.99 -8.16 4.23
N GLY A 47 2.75 -9.26 4.26
CA GLY A 47 4.18 -9.26 3.86
C GLY A 47 5.11 -8.59 4.88
N LEU A 48 4.59 -8.20 6.05
CA LEU A 48 5.33 -7.55 7.14
C LEU A 48 6.52 -8.37 7.66
N ASN A 49 6.48 -9.69 7.49
CA ASN A 49 7.56 -10.61 7.84
C ASN A 49 8.81 -10.46 6.96
N ARG A 50 8.72 -9.71 5.86
CA ARG A 50 9.85 -9.36 4.99
C ARG A 50 10.58 -8.11 5.45
N LEU A 51 9.94 -7.30 6.28
CA LEU A 51 10.53 -6.09 6.83
C LEU A 51 11.46 -6.46 7.97
N GLU A 52 12.72 -6.06 7.87
CA GLU A 52 13.70 -6.21 8.95
C GLU A 52 13.43 -5.22 10.10
N GLU A 53 12.90 -4.04 9.77
CA GLU A 53 12.52 -2.97 10.70
C GLU A 53 11.08 -2.50 10.44
N ARG A 54 10.36 -2.11 11.50
CA ARG A 54 8.99 -1.59 11.42
C ARG A 54 8.91 -0.26 12.18
N PRO A 55 8.79 0.89 11.50
CA PRO A 55 8.79 1.07 10.04
C PRO A 55 10.18 0.87 9.40
N PRO A 56 10.25 0.44 8.12
CA PRO A 56 11.52 0.36 7.39
C PRO A 56 12.10 1.77 7.14
N PRO A 57 13.44 1.93 7.21
CA PRO A 57 14.08 3.23 6.97
C PRO A 57 14.03 3.65 5.50
N GLU A 58 13.93 2.68 4.60
CA GLU A 58 13.89 2.88 3.15
C GLU A 58 12.50 2.57 2.55
N PRO A 59 12.13 3.19 1.41
CA PRO A 59 10.88 2.89 0.73
C PRO A 59 10.85 1.46 0.21
N VAL A 60 9.75 0.76 0.45
CA VAL A 60 9.53 -0.64 0.07
C VAL A 60 8.45 -0.75 -1.01
N THR A 61 8.46 -1.85 -1.76
CA THR A 61 7.46 -2.12 -2.80
C THR A 61 6.25 -2.80 -2.18
N VAL A 62 5.11 -2.14 -2.31
CA VAL A 62 3.82 -2.59 -1.79
C VAL A 62 2.86 -2.81 -2.95
N GLU A 63 2.24 -3.98 -2.98
CA GLU A 63 1.12 -4.30 -3.86
C GLU A 63 -0.19 -3.90 -3.18
N VAL A 64 -1.07 -3.17 -3.87
CA VAL A 64 -2.39 -2.84 -3.35
C VAL A 64 -3.33 -4.03 -3.53
N VAL A 65 -3.92 -4.49 -2.45
CA VAL A 65 -4.82 -5.64 -2.43
C VAL A 65 -6.27 -5.15 -2.43
N ALA A 66 -7.18 -5.92 -3.05
CA ALA A 66 -8.61 -5.61 -3.14
C ALA A 66 -9.36 -5.74 -1.79
N ARG A 67 -8.86 -5.10 -0.73
CA ARG A 67 -9.33 -5.24 0.64
C ARG A 67 -9.18 -3.91 1.37
N VAL A 68 -10.20 -3.47 2.10
CA VAL A 68 -10.16 -2.25 2.91
C VAL A 68 -10.12 -2.63 4.40
N ILE A 69 -9.25 -1.98 5.17
CA ILE A 69 -9.07 -2.19 6.61
C ILE A 69 -8.98 -0.81 7.26
N ASP A 70 -9.80 -0.57 8.28
CA ASP A 70 -9.81 0.67 9.06
C ASP A 70 -9.88 1.96 8.21
N GLY A 71 -10.60 1.89 7.07
CA GLY A 71 -10.76 3.01 6.15
C GLY A 71 -9.61 3.21 5.15
N CYS A 72 -8.55 2.41 5.24
CA CYS A 72 -7.41 2.40 4.31
C CYS A 72 -7.49 1.21 3.35
N ILE A 73 -6.93 1.35 2.15
CA ILE A 73 -6.77 0.20 1.25
C ILE A 73 -5.60 -0.66 1.73
N ALA A 74 -5.78 -1.97 1.79
CA ALA A 74 -4.79 -2.89 2.30
C ALA A 74 -3.64 -3.05 1.29
N GLY A 75 -2.41 -2.95 1.78
CA GLY A 75 -1.18 -3.19 1.05
C GLY A 75 -0.46 -4.44 1.52
N ARG A 76 0.27 -5.07 0.60
CA ARG A 76 1.17 -6.19 0.86
C ARG A 76 2.59 -5.85 0.45
N VAL A 77 3.55 -6.00 1.35
CA VAL A 77 4.98 -5.88 1.00
C VAL A 77 5.38 -7.04 0.08
N VAL A 78 5.71 -6.70 -1.16
CA VAL A 78 6.16 -7.65 -2.18
C VAL A 78 7.68 -7.65 -2.34
N ASP A 79 8.32 -6.50 -2.14
CA ASP A 79 9.76 -6.33 -2.18
C ASP A 79 10.21 -5.28 -1.14
N THR A 80 11.35 -5.51 -0.51
CA THR A 80 11.98 -4.59 0.44
C THR A 80 13.33 -4.09 -0.04
N ASP A 81 13.80 -4.59 -1.20
CA ASP A 81 15.09 -4.26 -1.74
C ASP A 81 15.04 -2.91 -2.47
N PRO A 82 15.85 -1.91 -2.07
CA PRO A 82 15.96 -0.66 -2.80
C PRO A 82 16.64 -0.82 -4.18
N ASP A 83 17.30 -1.95 -4.44
CA ASP A 83 18.28 -2.17 -5.50
C ASP A 83 17.92 -3.36 -6.42
N HIS A 84 16.67 -3.47 -6.87
CA HIS A 84 16.32 -4.38 -7.97
C HIS A 84 16.97 -3.89 -9.29
N ARG A 85 18.26 -4.18 -9.48
CA ARG A 85 19.06 -3.87 -10.67
C ARG A 85 19.62 -5.13 -11.31
#